data_AF-A0A6I1YQC8-F1
#
_entry.id   AF-A0A6I1YQC8-F1
#
_cell.length_a   1.000
_cell.length_b   1.000
_cell.length_c   1.000
_cell.angle_alpha   90.00
_cell.angle_beta   90.00
_cell.angle_gamma   90.00
#
_symmetry.space_group_name_H-M   'P 1'
#
loop_
_entity.id
_entity.type
_entity.pdbx_description
1 polymer ?
#
loop_
_entity_poly.entity_id
_entity_poly.type
_entity_poly.pdbx_seq_one_letter_code
_entity_poly.pdbx_strand_id
1 'polypeptide(L)'
;MTGLREFASSLPQRQGRAFVFATSGLPAPRFGPMVRLLEYKGFEVADTFSCRGFDTWAPFKLVGGIRKGRPDITDLAAARAFAEKLKRTA
;
A
#
# COMPACT_ATOMS: atom_id res chain seq x y z
N MET A 1 -7.94 -8.35 -17.13
CA MET A 1 -7.05 -8.38 -15.96
C MET A 1 -7.57 -7.35 -14.98
N THR A 2 -8.15 -7.75 -13.86
CA THR A 2 -8.81 -6.82 -12.92
C THR A 2 -7.77 -6.30 -11.93
N GLY A 3 -7.47 -5.00 -11.98
CA GLY A 3 -6.55 -4.37 -11.04
C GLY A 3 -7.19 -4.18 -9.67
N LEU A 4 -6.35 -3.85 -8.67
CA LEU A 4 -6.81 -3.62 -7.30
C LEU A 4 -7.87 -2.50 -7.20
N ARG A 5 -7.75 -1.45 -8.03
CA ARG A 5 -8.71 -0.35 -8.06
C ARG A 5 -10.05 -0.79 -8.63
N GLU A 6 -10.06 -1.55 -9.72
CA GLU A 6 -11.27 -2.13 -10.28
C GLU A 6 -11.94 -3.07 -9.28
N PHE A 7 -11.16 -3.92 -8.59
CA PHE A 7 -11.66 -4.79 -7.54
C PHE A 7 -12.32 -3.99 -6.40
N ALA A 8 -11.63 -2.99 -5.84
CA ALA A 8 -12.18 -2.14 -4.79
C ALA A 8 -13.45 -1.40 -5.26
N SER A 9 -13.50 -1.00 -6.54
CA SER A 9 -14.67 -0.36 -7.15
C SER A 9 -15.86 -1.31 -7.34
N SER A 10 -15.61 -2.62 -7.49
CA SER A 10 -16.65 -3.64 -7.60
C SER A 10 -17.23 -4.09 -6.26
N LEU A 11 -16.62 -3.72 -5.13
CA LEU A 11 -17.14 -4.09 -3.81
C LEU A 11 -18.55 -3.50 -3.60
N PRO A 12 -19.47 -4.24 -2.96
CA PRO A 12 -20.74 -3.67 -2.52
C PRO A 12 -20.51 -2.60 -1.46
N GLN A 13 -21.51 -1.74 -1.27
CA GLN A 13 -21.52 -0.81 -0.14
C GLN A 13 -21.61 -1.61 1.16
N ARG A 14 -20.67 -1.38 2.09
CA ARG A 14 -20.69 -2.02 3.40
C ARG A 14 -19.91 -1.21 4.42
N GLN A 15 -20.35 -1.30 5.66
CA GLN A 15 -19.56 -0.80 6.78
C GLN A 15 -18.45 -1.80 7.11
N GLY A 16 -17.30 -1.27 7.49
CA GLY A 16 -16.13 -2.04 7.87
C GLY A 16 -14.91 -1.16 8.00
N ARG A 17 -13.80 -1.74 8.44
CA ARG A 17 -12.53 -1.04 8.56
C ARG A 17 -11.56 -1.53 7.50
N ALA A 18 -10.79 -0.60 6.95
CA ALA A 18 -9.80 -0.87 5.93
C ALA A 18 -8.48 -0.18 6.27
N PHE A 19 -7.41 -0.60 5.63
CA PHE A 19 -6.12 0.09 5.64
C PHE A 19 -5.50 -0.04 4.25
N VAL A 20 -4.59 0.85 3.90
CA VAL A 20 -3.87 0.79 2.61
C VAL A 20 -2.40 0.52 2.85
N PHE A 21 -1.86 -0.49 2.18
CA PHE A 21 -0.45 -0.88 2.29
C PHE A 21 0.17 -0.92 0.90
N ALA A 22 1.37 -0.36 0.74
CA ALA A 22 2.08 -0.41 -0.52
C ALA A 22 3.61 -0.45 -0.37
N THR A 23 4.26 -0.88 -1.45
CA THR A 23 5.70 -0.73 -1.66
C THR A 23 5.93 0.01 -2.96
N SER A 24 6.95 0.87 -3.04
CA SER A 24 7.28 1.60 -4.28
C SER A 24 8.79 1.75 -4.44
N GLY A 25 9.30 1.55 -5.66
CA GLY A 25 10.67 1.91 -6.02
C GLY A 25 10.87 3.42 -6.18
N LEU A 26 9.84 4.07 -6.72
CA LEU A 26 9.71 5.51 -6.89
C LEU A 26 9.24 6.18 -5.59
N PRO A 27 9.12 7.53 -5.51
CA PRO A 27 8.53 8.20 -4.35
C PRO A 27 7.22 7.56 -3.88
N ALA A 28 6.87 7.80 -2.61
CA ALA A 28 5.73 7.15 -1.97
C ALA A 28 4.45 7.30 -2.83
N PRO A 29 3.67 6.22 -3.01
CA PRO A 29 2.49 6.25 -3.85
C PRO A 29 1.44 7.19 -3.25
N ARG A 30 0.68 7.87 -4.11
CA ARG A 30 -0.45 8.69 -3.66
C ARG A 30 -1.60 7.77 -3.25
N PHE A 31 -1.82 7.65 -1.95
CA PHE A 31 -2.92 6.84 -1.40
C PHE A 31 -4.31 7.46 -1.59
N GLY A 32 -4.39 8.79 -1.75
CA GLY A 32 -5.66 9.53 -1.81
C GLY A 32 -6.76 8.90 -2.68
N PRO A 33 -6.51 8.51 -3.94
CA PRO A 33 -7.53 7.88 -4.77
C PRO A 33 -8.06 6.54 -4.22
N MET A 34 -7.20 5.72 -3.63
CA MET A 34 -7.61 4.44 -3.03
C MET A 34 -8.38 4.66 -1.72
N VAL A 35 -7.93 5.61 -0.89
CA VAL A 35 -8.60 5.97 0.36
C VAL A 35 -10.01 6.47 0.09
N ARG A 36 -10.17 7.44 -0.83
CA ARG A 36 -11.49 7.96 -1.21
C ARG A 36 -12.42 6.88 -1.77
N LEU A 37 -11.87 5.92 -2.52
CA LEU A 37 -12.65 4.81 -3.07
C LEU A 37 -13.16 3.90 -1.94
N LEU A 38 -12.33 3.56 -0.97
CA LEU A 38 -12.71 2.74 0.18
C LEU A 38 -13.73 3.46 1.06
N GLU A 39 -13.52 4.75 1.35
CA GLU A 39 -14.48 5.60 2.08
C GLU A 39 -15.82 5.68 1.35
N TYR A 40 -15.80 5.89 0.03
CA TYR A 40 -17.01 5.88 -0.80
C TYR A 40 -17.75 4.53 -0.76
N LYS A 41 -17.04 3.42 -0.50
CA LYS A 41 -17.62 2.08 -0.33
C LYS A 41 -18.12 1.78 1.09
N GLY A 42 -18.03 2.75 1.99
CA GLY A 42 -18.52 2.65 3.38
C GLY A 42 -17.46 2.17 4.37
N PHE A 43 -16.19 2.06 3.96
CA PHE A 43 -15.11 1.67 4.87
C PHE A 43 -14.53 2.87 5.62
N GLU A 44 -14.26 2.70 6.91
CA GLU A 44 -13.37 3.58 7.65
C GLU A 44 -11.91 3.17 7.37
N VAL A 45 -11.13 4.06 6.76
CA VAL A 45 -9.71 3.80 6.50
C VAL A 45 -8.90 4.16 7.73
N ALA A 46 -8.48 3.15 8.50
CA ALA A 46 -7.81 3.32 9.78
C ALA A 46 -6.42 3.96 9.65
N ASP A 47 -5.63 3.57 8.63
CA ASP A 47 -4.31 4.13 8.37
C ASP A 47 -3.77 3.72 6.98
N THR A 48 -2.66 4.33 6.56
CA THR A 48 -1.93 4.00 5.34
C THR A 48 -0.44 3.79 5.60
N PHE A 49 0.19 2.84 4.91
CA PHE A 49 1.61 2.55 5.02
C PHE A 49 2.26 2.39 3.66
N SER A 50 3.46 2.97 3.51
CA SER A 50 4.35 2.66 2.40
C SER A 50 5.80 2.47 2.84
N CYS A 51 6.51 1.55 2.19
CA CYS A 51 7.97 1.47 2.26
C CYS A 51 8.60 1.36 0.86
N ARG A 52 9.94 1.32 0.81
CA ARG A 52 10.65 1.16 -0.47
C ARG A 52 10.57 -0.28 -0.93
N GLY A 53 10.25 -0.47 -2.21
CA GLY A 53 10.32 -1.77 -2.88
C GLY A 53 11.42 -1.78 -3.92
N PHE A 54 12.05 -2.94 -4.14
CA PHE A 54 12.92 -3.15 -5.28
C PHE A 54 12.14 -2.94 -6.59
N ASP A 55 12.73 -2.19 -7.51
CA ASP A 55 12.05 -1.79 -8.74
C ASP A 55 12.98 -1.94 -9.94
N THR A 56 12.50 -2.66 -10.95
CA THR A 56 13.19 -2.96 -12.20
C THR A 56 12.41 -2.45 -13.40
N TRP A 57 11.52 -1.46 -13.24
CA TRP A 57 10.67 -1.00 -14.32
C TRP A 57 11.48 -0.27 -15.40
N ALA A 58 11.27 -0.70 -16.65
CA ALA A 58 11.78 -0.16 -17.91
C ALA A 58 13.23 0.38 -17.88
N PRO A 59 13.52 1.69 -17.72
CA PRO A 59 14.89 2.19 -17.77
C PRO A 59 15.74 1.64 -16.62
N PHE A 60 15.14 1.31 -15.48
CA PHE A 60 15.88 0.84 -14.30
C PHE A 60 16.39 -0.59 -14.46
N LYS A 61 15.78 -1.42 -15.32
CA LYS A 61 16.25 -2.80 -15.57
C LYS A 61 17.68 -2.82 -16.12
N LEU A 62 18.03 -1.84 -16.96
CA LEU A 62 19.34 -1.75 -17.63
C LEU A 62 20.49 -1.48 -16.66
N VAL A 63 20.20 -0.88 -15.49
CA VAL A 63 21.18 -0.67 -14.39
C VAL A 63 21.03 -1.69 -13.25
N GLY A 64 20.25 -2.75 -13.48
CA GLY A 64 19.97 -3.82 -12.52
C GLY A 64 18.91 -3.47 -11.48
N GLY A 65 18.14 -2.40 -11.68
CA GLY A 65 17.07 -1.93 -10.79
C GLY A 65 17.53 -0.91 -9.76
N ILE A 66 16.55 -0.24 -9.15
CA ILE A 66 16.73 0.72 -8.05
C ILE A 66 16.22 0.14 -6.74
N ARG A 67 16.67 0.71 -5.61
CA ARG A 67 16.28 0.24 -4.26
C ARG A 67 16.61 -1.24 -4.02
N LYS A 68 17.74 -1.72 -4.57
CA LYS A 68 18.27 -3.06 -4.29
C LYS A 68 18.40 -3.28 -2.78
N GLY A 69 18.08 -4.49 -2.33
CA GLY A 69 18.08 -4.83 -0.90
C GLY A 69 16.87 -4.31 -0.12
N ARG A 70 15.90 -3.67 -0.77
CA ARG A 70 14.65 -3.20 -0.15
C ARG A 70 13.44 -4.02 -0.64
N PRO A 71 12.43 -4.29 0.20
CA PRO A 71 12.35 -3.94 1.62
C PRO A 71 13.43 -4.65 2.46
N ASP A 72 14.06 -3.93 3.40
CA ASP A 72 15.05 -4.46 4.32
C ASP A 72 14.49 -4.67 5.73
N ILE A 73 15.35 -5.05 6.69
CA ILE A 73 14.95 -5.27 8.09
C ILE A 73 14.28 -4.03 8.70
N THR A 74 14.69 -2.82 8.31
CA THR A 74 14.09 -1.58 8.80
C THR A 74 12.69 -1.39 8.21
N ASP A 75 12.51 -1.66 6.91
CA ASP A 75 11.19 -1.59 6.28
C ASP A 75 10.23 -2.63 6.88
N LEU A 76 10.72 -3.84 7.15
CA LEU A 76 9.96 -4.90 7.81
C LEU A 76 9.61 -4.54 9.25
N ALA A 77 10.52 -3.94 10.00
CA ALA A 77 10.25 -3.46 11.35
C ALA A 77 9.18 -2.35 11.34
N ALA A 78 9.23 -1.43 10.38
CA ALA A 78 8.21 -0.39 10.22
C ALA A 78 6.84 -0.97 9.83
N ALA A 79 6.80 -1.94 8.91
CA ALA A 79 5.58 -2.64 8.54
C ALA A 79 4.99 -3.41 9.73
N ARG A 80 5.83 -4.02 10.56
CA ARG A 80 5.40 -4.66 11.81
C ARG A 80 4.81 -3.65 12.79
N ALA A 81 5.47 -2.52 12.99
CA ALA A 81 4.97 -1.46 13.88
C ALA A 81 3.61 -0.93 13.40
N PHE A 82 3.43 -0.76 12.09
CA PHE A 82 2.14 -0.43 11.49
C PHE A 82 1.05 -1.46 11.81
N ALA A 83 1.33 -2.75 11.61
CA ALA A 83 0.38 -3.82 11.93
C ALA A 83 0.04 -3.87 13.43
N GLU A 84 1.03 -3.70 14.31
CA GLU A 84 0.82 -3.66 15.76
C GLU A 84 0.02 -2.42 16.20
N LYS A 85 0.13 -1.29 15.49
CA LYS A 85 -0.74 -0.13 15.69
C LYS A 85 -2.17 -0.46 15.31
N LEU A 86 -2.39 -1.03 14.12
CA LEU A 86 -3.72 -1.42 13.63
C LEU A 86 -4.46 -2.33 14.62
N LYS A 87 -3.76 -3.33 15.19
CA LYS A 87 -4.33 -4.26 16.18
C LYS A 87 -4.79 -3.59 17.48
N ARG A 88 -4.15 -2.50 17.90
CA ARG A 88 -4.54 -1.76 19.12
C ARG A 88 -5.71 -0.83 18.87
N THR A 89 -5.82 -0.35 17.64
CA THR A 89 -6.95 0.47 17.20
C THR A 89 -8.14 -0.37 16.76
N ALA A 90 -7.99 -1.71 16.66
CA ALA A 90 -8.97 -2.69 16.15
C ALA A 90 -10.24 -2.77 16.98
#